data_AF-A0A524AQG7-F1
#
_entry.id   AF-A0A524AQG7-F1
#
_cell.length_a   1.000
_cell.length_b   1.000
_cell.length_c   1.000
_cell.angle_alpha   90.00
_cell.angle_beta   90.00
_cell.angle_gamma   90.00
#
_symmetry.space_group_name_H-M   'P 1'
#
loop_
_entity.id
_entity.type
_entity.pdbx_description
1 polymer ?
#
loop_
_entity_poly.entity_id
_entity_poly.type
_entity_poly.pdbx_seq_one_letter_code
_entity_poly.pdbx_strand_id
1 'polypeptide(L)'
;MQTRQHSGRASKGSQFHLQNLVNDLQNLVNGYPEYLNCLILSSSPSLRTYAATHPKWVSPLASDNYMEYRDERFLEAIGFPQLSDQLYAFWPLRGPVWDALATVEGKNGSEGVVIVEAKSHIPEISGQGCKAESPESRAKIGRSLATVKQVLGVKPEADWMGEFYQYANRLAHLYFLNVIAQISAWMVFLYFVGDVEQNGPSTVIDWLTDLDGIRNKLGLPQHHLLDQRVVSVFAPVRG
;
A
#
# COMPACT_ATOMS: atom_id res chain seq x y z
N MET A 1 26.00 29.94 -1.13
CA MET A 1 25.95 28.49 -1.42
C MET A 1 24.48 28.09 -1.49
N GLN A 2 23.94 27.84 -2.68
CA GLN A 2 22.60 27.30 -2.83
C GLN A 2 22.62 25.84 -2.36
N THR A 3 21.97 25.56 -1.24
CA THR A 3 21.60 24.22 -0.84
C THR A 3 20.74 23.63 -1.95
N ARG A 4 21.22 22.58 -2.62
CA ARG A 4 20.38 21.79 -3.53
C ARG A 4 19.21 21.28 -2.70
N GLN A 5 18.02 21.84 -2.90
CA GLN A 5 16.79 21.19 -2.44
C GLN A 5 16.75 19.83 -3.15
N HIS A 6 16.91 18.75 -2.40
CA HIS A 6 16.62 17.43 -2.94
C HIS A 6 15.12 17.40 -3.27
N SER A 7 14.76 17.40 -4.55
CA SER A 7 13.38 17.18 -4.95
C SER A 7 12.97 15.76 -4.56
N GLY A 8 11.79 15.57 -3.97
CA GLY A 8 11.24 14.23 -3.70
C GLY A 8 10.83 13.48 -4.97
N ARG A 9 11.00 14.12 -6.13
CA ARG A 9 10.81 13.51 -7.45
C ARG A 9 11.83 12.39 -7.68
N ALA A 10 11.33 11.18 -7.92
CA ALA A 10 12.13 10.04 -8.33
C ALA A 10 12.56 10.16 -9.79
N SER A 11 13.63 9.45 -10.15
CA SER A 11 14.14 9.42 -11.53
C SER A 11 13.89 8.10 -12.26
N LYS A 12 13.57 7.02 -11.54
CA LYS A 12 13.37 5.66 -12.08
C LYS A 12 12.60 4.75 -11.12
N GLY A 13 12.25 3.56 -11.58
CA GLY A 13 11.61 2.50 -10.80
C GLY A 13 10.15 2.79 -10.43
N SER A 14 9.58 1.94 -9.57
CA SER A 14 8.16 2.02 -9.18
C SER A 14 7.75 3.39 -8.65
N GLN A 15 8.61 4.03 -7.86
CA GLN A 15 8.37 5.36 -7.31
C GLN A 15 8.19 6.41 -8.43
N PHE A 16 9.06 6.42 -9.44
CA PHE A 16 8.93 7.34 -10.58
C PHE A 16 7.65 7.10 -11.38
N HIS A 17 7.36 5.83 -11.68
CA HIS A 17 6.16 5.47 -12.45
C HIS A 17 4.88 5.81 -11.67
N LEU A 18 4.84 5.56 -10.37
CA LEU A 18 3.71 5.91 -9.51
C LEU A 18 3.53 7.43 -9.41
N GLN A 19 4.61 8.20 -9.20
CA GLN A 19 4.55 9.66 -9.17
C GLN A 19 4.02 10.23 -10.49
N ASN A 20 4.38 9.63 -11.64
CA ASN A 20 3.78 9.98 -12.94
C ASN A 20 2.28 9.71 -12.97
N LEU A 21 1.86 8.50 -12.59
CA LEU A 21 0.45 8.14 -12.62
C LEU A 21 -0.41 9.00 -11.70
N VAL A 22 0.07 9.31 -10.49
CA VAL A 22 -0.68 10.13 -9.52
C VAL A 22 -0.79 11.59 -9.95
N ASN A 23 0.18 12.10 -10.72
CA ASN A 23 0.25 13.51 -11.13
C ASN A 23 0.03 13.71 -12.64
N ASP A 24 -0.57 12.73 -13.34
CA ASP A 24 -0.81 12.79 -14.78
C ASP A 24 -1.89 13.84 -15.11
N LEU A 25 -1.45 15.09 -15.32
CA LEU A 25 -2.32 16.21 -15.66
C LEU A 25 -3.03 16.04 -17.02
N GLN A 26 -2.49 15.21 -17.92
CA GLN A 26 -3.05 15.03 -19.26
C GLN A 26 -4.29 14.12 -19.24
N ASN A 27 -4.48 13.33 -18.17
CA ASN A 27 -5.59 12.39 -18.01
C ASN A 27 -6.40 12.69 -16.74
N LEU A 28 -6.69 13.97 -16.47
CA LEU A 28 -7.53 14.34 -15.34
C LEU A 28 -9.02 14.33 -15.70
N VAL A 29 -9.83 13.68 -14.88
CA VAL A 29 -11.29 13.87 -14.82
C VAL A 29 -11.62 14.37 -13.42
N ASN A 30 -12.34 15.49 -13.33
CA ASN A 30 -12.63 16.16 -12.06
C ASN A 30 -11.38 16.46 -11.19
N GLY A 31 -10.22 16.67 -11.83
CA GLY A 31 -8.96 16.98 -11.16
C GLY A 31 -8.16 15.78 -10.65
N TYR A 32 -8.50 14.54 -11.03
CA TYR A 32 -7.80 13.32 -10.58
C TYR A 32 -7.36 12.41 -11.74
N PRO A 33 -6.23 11.68 -11.60
CA PRO A 33 -5.68 10.81 -12.64
C PRO A 33 -6.62 9.64 -12.95
N GLU A 34 -7.28 9.74 -14.10
CA GLU A 34 -8.37 8.86 -14.49
C GLU A 34 -7.88 7.44 -14.78
N TYR A 35 -6.69 7.30 -15.35
CA TYR A 35 -6.15 5.99 -15.72
C TYR A 35 -5.92 5.08 -14.51
N LEU A 36 -5.22 5.57 -13.48
CA LEU A 36 -4.93 4.79 -12.29
C LEU A 36 -6.22 4.48 -11.51
N ASN A 37 -7.13 5.45 -11.43
CA ASN A 37 -8.45 5.26 -10.82
C ASN A 37 -9.25 4.16 -11.54
N CYS A 38 -9.33 4.20 -12.86
CA CYS A 38 -9.99 3.18 -13.67
C CYS A 38 -9.38 1.79 -13.47
N LEU A 39 -8.04 1.68 -13.45
CA LEU A 39 -7.35 0.41 -13.20
C LEU A 39 -7.72 -0.16 -11.82
N ILE A 40 -7.58 0.65 -10.76
CA ILE A 40 -7.88 0.23 -9.39
C ILE A 40 -9.34 -0.20 -9.25
N LEU A 41 -10.28 0.60 -9.74
CA LEU A 41 -11.71 0.29 -9.66
C LEU A 41 -12.08 -0.94 -10.49
N SER A 42 -11.36 -1.24 -11.57
CA SER A 42 -11.56 -2.45 -12.40
C SER A 42 -11.01 -3.71 -11.77
N SER A 43 -9.95 -3.58 -10.98
CA SER A 43 -9.40 -4.70 -10.21
C SER A 43 -10.10 -4.93 -8.86
N SER A 44 -10.97 -4.03 -8.41
CA SER A 44 -11.62 -4.12 -7.10
C SER A 44 -13.15 -3.96 -7.16
N PRO A 45 -13.91 -5.06 -7.23
CA PRO A 45 -15.37 -5.03 -7.16
C PRO A 45 -15.90 -4.41 -5.85
N SER A 46 -15.22 -4.64 -4.73
CA SER A 46 -15.64 -4.12 -3.42
C SER A 46 -15.47 -2.59 -3.34
N LEU A 47 -14.35 -2.05 -3.79
CA LEU A 47 -14.10 -0.61 -3.84
C LEU A 47 -15.03 0.07 -4.84
N ARG A 48 -15.23 -0.51 -6.03
CA ARG A 48 -16.19 -0.02 -7.02
C ARG A 48 -17.63 0.02 -6.49
N THR A 49 -18.00 -0.97 -5.69
CA THR A 49 -19.32 -1.01 -5.06
C THR A 49 -19.47 0.08 -4.01
N TYR A 50 -18.42 0.30 -3.22
CA TYR A 50 -18.37 1.31 -2.16
C TYR A 50 -18.37 2.75 -2.70
N ALA A 51 -17.52 3.05 -3.68
CA ALA A 51 -17.17 4.40 -4.08
C ALA A 51 -18.31 5.16 -4.79
N ALA A 52 -18.61 6.36 -4.32
CA ALA A 52 -19.48 7.33 -4.99
C ALA A 52 -18.74 8.13 -6.06
N THR A 53 -17.44 8.37 -5.84
CA THR A 53 -16.56 9.15 -6.71
C THR A 53 -15.24 8.41 -6.91
N HIS A 54 -14.45 8.82 -7.90
CA HIS A 54 -13.11 8.27 -8.08
C HIS A 54 -12.19 8.63 -6.91
N PRO A 55 -11.21 7.75 -6.57
CA PRO A 55 -10.22 8.05 -5.55
C PRO A 55 -9.53 9.40 -5.78
N LYS A 56 -9.42 10.16 -4.68
CA LYS A 56 -8.82 11.48 -4.62
C LYS A 56 -7.42 11.36 -4.02
N TRP A 57 -6.40 11.48 -4.85
CA TRP A 57 -5.02 11.31 -4.42
C TRP A 57 -4.56 12.45 -3.51
N VAL A 58 -3.96 12.08 -2.38
CA VAL A 58 -3.38 13.01 -1.40
C VAL A 58 -1.86 12.85 -1.30
N SER A 59 -1.31 11.76 -1.86
CA SER A 59 0.13 11.47 -1.92
C SER A 59 0.44 10.50 -3.07
N PRO A 60 1.60 10.61 -3.75
CA PRO A 60 2.60 11.69 -3.66
C PRO A 60 2.22 12.81 -4.65
N LEU A 61 1.96 14.02 -4.16
CA LEU A 61 1.57 15.15 -5.02
C LEU A 61 2.78 16.02 -5.38
N ALA A 62 2.88 16.45 -6.65
CA ALA A 62 3.94 17.33 -7.12
C ALA A 62 3.99 18.66 -6.36
N SER A 63 2.82 19.19 -5.98
CA SER A 63 2.68 20.40 -5.17
C SER A 63 3.20 20.25 -3.75
N ASP A 64 3.31 19.01 -3.24
CA ASP A 64 3.89 18.69 -1.93
C ASP A 64 5.19 17.90 -2.07
N ASN A 65 5.98 18.22 -3.10
CA ASN A 65 7.30 17.64 -3.35
C ASN A 65 7.31 16.10 -3.33
N TYR A 66 6.22 15.47 -3.78
CA TYR A 66 6.05 14.01 -3.83
C TYR A 66 6.23 13.31 -2.48
N MET A 67 5.77 13.93 -1.39
CA MET A 67 5.94 13.38 -0.04
C MET A 67 5.23 12.03 0.14
N GLU A 68 5.96 11.07 0.69
CA GLU A 68 5.46 9.78 1.19
C GLU A 68 5.32 9.85 2.72
N TYR A 69 4.22 9.31 3.24
CA TYR A 69 3.84 9.50 4.63
C TYR A 69 3.93 8.21 5.44
N ARG A 70 4.11 8.36 6.76
CA ARG A 70 4.06 7.29 7.75
C ARG A 70 3.55 7.81 9.10
N ASP A 71 3.24 6.89 10.01
CA ASP A 71 2.84 7.19 11.39
C ASP A 71 1.70 8.24 11.45
N GLU A 72 1.79 9.23 12.34
CA GLU A 72 0.81 10.32 12.49
C GLU A 72 0.60 11.12 11.20
N ARG A 73 1.67 11.45 10.47
CA ARG A 73 1.56 12.18 9.19
C ARG A 73 0.79 11.40 8.12
N PHE A 74 0.86 10.08 8.16
CA PHE A 74 0.02 9.23 7.30
C PHE A 74 -1.45 9.40 7.66
N LEU A 75 -1.80 9.35 8.95
CA LEU A 75 -3.16 9.53 9.43
C LEU A 75 -3.71 10.93 9.13
N GLU A 76 -2.90 11.97 9.29
CA GLU A 76 -3.23 13.34 8.87
C GLU A 76 -3.57 13.41 7.37
N ALA A 77 -2.71 12.83 6.53
CA ALA A 77 -2.88 12.87 5.07
C ALA A 77 -4.18 12.18 4.62
N ILE A 78 -4.59 11.10 5.27
CA ILE A 78 -5.85 10.40 4.97
C ILE A 78 -7.07 10.97 5.71
N GLY A 79 -6.92 12.01 6.52
CA GLY A 79 -8.03 12.70 7.19
C GLY A 79 -8.44 12.13 8.56
N PHE A 80 -7.61 11.31 9.20
CA PHE A 80 -7.91 10.64 10.47
C PHE A 80 -6.86 10.85 11.58
N PRO A 81 -6.39 12.10 11.86
CA PRO A 81 -5.33 12.37 12.83
C PRO A 81 -5.65 11.90 14.26
N GLN A 82 -6.94 11.80 14.62
CA GLN A 82 -7.39 11.31 15.92
C GLN A 82 -7.02 9.83 16.20
N LEU A 83 -6.58 9.07 15.20
CA LEU A 83 -6.20 7.67 15.35
C LEU A 83 -4.75 7.45 15.80
N SER A 84 -3.96 8.52 15.99
CA SER A 84 -2.54 8.42 16.32
C SER A 84 -2.29 7.55 17.56
N ASP A 85 -3.00 7.78 18.66
CA ASP A 85 -2.83 6.99 19.89
C ASP A 85 -3.19 5.52 19.69
N GLN A 86 -4.23 5.24 18.89
CA GLN A 86 -4.66 3.87 18.61
C GLN A 86 -3.64 3.14 17.72
N LEU A 87 -3.09 3.84 16.71
CA LEU A 87 -2.00 3.33 15.89
C LEU A 87 -0.77 3.08 16.73
N TYR A 88 -0.41 4.02 17.61
CA TYR A 88 0.71 3.86 18.54
C TYR A 88 0.48 2.75 19.55
N ALA A 89 -0.76 2.43 19.92
CA ALA A 89 -1.05 1.27 20.76
C ALA A 89 -0.86 -0.05 19.99
N PHE A 90 -1.20 -0.08 18.70
CA PHE A 90 -1.13 -1.25 17.83
C PHE A 90 0.29 -1.52 17.26
N TRP A 91 0.97 -0.51 16.73
CA TRP A 91 2.26 -0.65 16.05
C TRP A 91 3.31 0.30 16.64
N PRO A 92 4.61 -0.05 16.66
CA PRO A 92 5.64 0.89 17.11
C PRO A 92 5.82 2.07 16.15
N LEU A 93 6.42 3.15 16.66
CA LEU A 93 6.88 4.28 15.87
C LEU A 93 7.79 3.84 14.71
N ARG A 94 7.80 4.62 13.63
CA ARG A 94 8.52 4.32 12.38
C ARG A 94 7.93 3.11 11.67
N GLY A 95 6.61 3.12 11.55
CA GLY A 95 5.85 2.18 10.76
C GLY A 95 6.12 2.30 9.25
N PRO A 96 5.31 1.63 8.42
CA PRO A 96 5.47 1.64 6.97
C PRO A 96 5.37 3.05 6.40
N VAL A 97 6.18 3.32 5.38
CA VAL A 97 6.07 4.48 4.51
C VAL A 97 5.18 4.10 3.33
N TRP A 98 4.18 4.90 3.02
CA TRP A 98 3.22 4.61 1.96
C TRP A 98 3.62 5.30 0.66
N ASP A 99 3.70 4.53 -0.43
CA ASP A 99 4.14 5.04 -1.74
C ASP A 99 3.09 5.98 -2.35
N ALA A 100 1.80 5.71 -2.10
CA ALA A 100 0.72 6.63 -2.42
C ALA A 100 -0.51 6.43 -1.51
N LEU A 101 -1.30 7.49 -1.40
CA LEU A 101 -2.52 7.55 -0.59
C LEU A 101 -3.62 8.27 -1.35
N ALA A 102 -4.84 7.77 -1.23
CA ALA A 102 -6.03 8.45 -1.72
C ALA A 102 -7.20 8.33 -0.73
N THR A 103 -8.06 9.34 -0.70
CA THR A 103 -9.37 9.29 -0.03
C THR A 103 -10.45 8.93 -1.04
N VAL A 104 -11.51 8.27 -0.58
CA VAL A 104 -12.65 7.88 -1.42
C VAL A 104 -13.94 8.11 -0.65
N GLU A 105 -14.89 8.78 -1.28
CA GLU A 105 -16.22 8.99 -0.73
C GLU A 105 -17.09 7.76 -1.04
N GLY A 106 -17.75 7.21 -0.04
CA GLY A 106 -18.69 6.10 -0.16
C GLY A 106 -20.07 6.57 -0.61
N LYS A 107 -20.83 5.71 -1.28
CA LYS A 107 -22.21 6.00 -1.77
C LYS A 107 -23.21 6.40 -0.67
N ASN A 108 -22.91 6.07 0.58
CA ASN A 108 -23.69 6.45 1.75
C ASN A 108 -23.13 7.69 2.48
N GLY A 109 -22.17 8.41 1.89
CA GLY A 109 -21.49 9.55 2.49
C GLY A 109 -20.39 9.18 3.51
N SER A 110 -20.06 7.90 3.66
CA SER A 110 -18.93 7.49 4.50
C SER A 110 -17.58 7.80 3.84
N GLU A 111 -16.54 7.92 4.64
CA GLU A 111 -15.17 8.13 4.16
C GLU A 111 -14.40 6.81 4.12
N GLY A 112 -13.65 6.61 3.04
CA GLY A 112 -12.78 5.46 2.85
C GLY A 112 -11.41 5.88 2.33
N VAL A 113 -10.47 4.94 2.35
CA VAL A 113 -9.07 5.20 2.02
C VAL A 113 -8.49 4.11 1.11
N VAL A 114 -7.64 4.51 0.18
CA VAL A 114 -6.81 3.61 -0.62
C VAL A 114 -5.36 3.86 -0.23
N ILE A 115 -4.68 2.80 0.20
CA ILE A 115 -3.25 2.82 0.53
C ILE A 115 -2.50 1.96 -0.50
N VAL A 116 -1.37 2.45 -1.00
CA VAL A 116 -0.66 1.81 -2.13
C VAL A 116 0.75 1.41 -1.74
N GLU A 117 1.15 0.22 -2.19
CA GLU A 117 2.54 -0.23 -2.31
C GLU A 117 2.82 -0.50 -3.79
N ALA A 118 3.83 0.14 -4.37
CA ALA A 118 4.21 -0.01 -5.76
C ALA A 118 5.55 -0.75 -5.92
N LYS A 119 5.58 -1.70 -6.84
CA LYS A 119 6.76 -2.50 -7.16
C LYS A 119 6.98 -2.53 -8.65
N SER A 120 8.23 -2.49 -9.09
CA SER A 120 8.56 -2.66 -10.51
C SER A 120 9.51 -3.81 -10.80
N HIS A 121 10.01 -4.50 -9.76
CA HIS A 121 10.71 -5.77 -9.91
C HIS A 121 10.55 -6.70 -8.70
N ILE A 122 10.68 -8.01 -8.92
CA ILE A 122 10.43 -9.06 -7.91
C ILE A 122 11.32 -8.96 -6.67
N PRO A 123 12.63 -8.65 -6.78
CA PRO A 123 13.52 -8.53 -5.62
C PRO A 123 13.07 -7.50 -4.57
N GLU A 124 12.21 -6.53 -4.92
CA GLU A 124 11.66 -5.55 -3.96
C GLU A 124 10.63 -6.14 -3.00
N ILE A 125 10.09 -7.33 -3.28
CA ILE A 125 9.07 -7.95 -2.43
C ILE A 125 9.73 -8.76 -1.30
N SER A 126 10.85 -9.42 -1.58
CA SER A 126 11.63 -10.15 -0.58
C SER A 126 12.63 -9.20 0.11
N GLY A 127 12.60 -9.15 1.44
CA GLY A 127 13.47 -8.31 2.23
C GLY A 127 14.25 -9.07 3.31
N GLN A 128 15.06 -8.33 4.06
CA GLN A 128 15.81 -8.85 5.22
C GLN A 128 14.93 -9.05 6.48
N GLY A 129 13.61 -8.99 6.33
CA GLY A 129 12.64 -9.09 7.42
C GLY A 129 12.58 -7.89 8.36
N CYS A 130 12.07 -8.14 9.57
CA CYS A 130 11.84 -7.14 10.58
C CYS A 130 13.15 -6.61 11.17
N LYS A 131 13.44 -5.34 10.87
CA LYS A 131 14.65 -4.61 11.30
C LYS A 131 14.50 -3.85 12.63
N ALA A 132 13.39 -4.03 13.36
CA ALA A 132 13.25 -3.39 14.66
C ALA A 132 14.35 -3.89 15.61
N GLU A 133 15.08 -2.95 16.22
CA GLU A 133 16.24 -3.24 17.09
C GLU A 133 15.84 -3.39 18.56
N SER A 134 14.93 -2.53 19.05
CA SER A 134 14.48 -2.59 20.45
C SER A 134 13.62 -3.84 20.71
N PRO A 135 13.87 -4.60 21.78
CA PRO A 135 13.05 -5.75 22.17
C PRO A 135 11.55 -5.43 22.28
N GLU A 136 11.22 -4.24 22.80
CA GLU A 136 9.84 -3.79 23.01
C GLU A 136 9.10 -3.62 21.67
N SER A 137 9.73 -2.94 20.70
CA SER A 137 9.15 -2.78 19.36
C SER A 137 9.01 -4.13 18.65
N ARG A 138 10.02 -5.01 18.75
CA ARG A 138 9.94 -6.36 18.16
C ARG A 138 8.80 -7.18 18.75
N ALA A 139 8.65 -7.17 20.07
CA ALA A 139 7.57 -7.86 20.77
C ALA A 139 6.20 -7.30 20.38
N LYS A 140 6.10 -5.96 20.24
CA LYS A 140 4.88 -5.31 19.78
C LYS A 140 4.49 -5.71 18.36
N ILE A 141 5.44 -5.65 17.42
CA ILE A 141 5.26 -6.12 16.04
C ILE A 141 4.81 -7.57 16.02
N GLY A 142 5.51 -8.44 16.77
CA GLY A 142 5.18 -9.86 16.86
C GLY A 142 3.75 -10.12 17.35
N ARG A 143 3.31 -9.42 18.40
CA ARG A 143 1.93 -9.51 18.91
C ARG A 143 0.91 -9.07 17.86
N SER A 144 1.14 -7.92 17.23
CA SER A 144 0.24 -7.38 16.20
C SER A 144 0.11 -8.31 15.00
N LEU A 145 1.23 -8.84 14.51
CA LEU A 145 1.23 -9.83 13.41
C LEU A 145 0.56 -11.15 13.83
N ALA A 146 0.77 -11.61 15.07
CA ALA A 146 0.10 -12.82 15.57
C ALA A 146 -1.42 -12.65 15.62
N THR A 147 -1.92 -11.50 16.11
CA THR A 147 -3.34 -11.17 16.10
C THR A 147 -3.90 -11.16 14.67
N VAL A 148 -3.20 -10.52 13.73
CA VAL A 148 -3.64 -10.44 12.33
C VAL A 148 -3.64 -11.84 11.70
N LYS A 149 -2.59 -12.64 11.89
CA LYS A 149 -2.53 -14.03 11.40
C LYS A 149 -3.73 -14.84 11.89
N GLN A 150 -4.03 -14.78 13.18
CA GLN A 150 -5.16 -15.49 13.77
C GLN A 150 -6.49 -15.11 13.10
N VAL A 151 -6.74 -13.81 12.92
CA VAL A 151 -7.98 -13.32 12.30
C VAL A 151 -8.07 -13.70 10.82
N LEU A 152 -6.94 -13.74 10.11
CA LEU A 152 -6.91 -14.13 8.70
C LEU A 152 -6.88 -15.65 8.49
N GLY A 153 -6.87 -16.46 9.55
CA GLY A 153 -6.79 -17.93 9.46
C GLY A 153 -5.40 -18.44 9.04
N VAL A 154 -4.35 -17.62 9.21
CA VAL A 154 -2.97 -17.99 8.93
C VAL A 154 -2.40 -18.78 10.10
N LYS A 155 -1.67 -19.85 9.78
CA LYS A 155 -1.01 -20.70 10.77
C LYS A 155 0.00 -19.89 11.63
N PRO A 156 0.03 -20.07 12.96
CA PRO A 156 0.95 -19.33 13.83
C PRO A 156 2.43 -19.44 13.44
N GLU A 157 2.83 -20.53 12.81
CA GLU A 157 4.20 -20.86 12.43
C GLU A 157 4.67 -20.12 11.17
N ALA A 158 3.76 -19.51 10.40
CA ALA A 158 4.12 -18.71 9.24
C ALA A 158 5.00 -17.52 9.65
N ASP A 159 6.18 -17.42 9.04
CA ASP A 159 7.17 -16.40 9.39
C ASP A 159 6.87 -15.06 8.72
N TRP A 160 6.02 -14.27 9.38
CA TRP A 160 5.67 -12.92 8.98
C TRP A 160 6.70 -11.87 9.40
N MET A 161 7.75 -12.25 10.15
CA MET A 161 8.84 -11.35 10.53
C MET A 161 10.11 -11.56 9.69
N GLY A 162 10.15 -12.59 8.84
CA GLY A 162 11.23 -12.91 7.91
C GLY A 162 11.05 -12.29 6.52
N GLU A 163 11.33 -13.08 5.48
CA GLU A 163 11.50 -12.64 4.08
C GLU A 163 10.44 -11.63 3.59
N PHE A 164 9.15 -11.86 3.87
CA PHE A 164 8.03 -11.04 3.38
C PHE A 164 7.45 -10.09 4.43
N TYR A 165 8.26 -9.65 5.39
CA TYR A 165 7.84 -8.74 6.45
C TYR A 165 7.15 -7.48 5.94
N GLN A 166 7.57 -6.93 4.79
CA GLN A 166 6.91 -5.78 4.19
C GLN A 166 5.44 -6.11 3.86
N TYR A 167 5.17 -7.19 3.13
CA TYR A 167 3.80 -7.58 2.82
C TYR A 167 2.97 -7.81 4.10
N ALA A 168 3.54 -8.52 5.07
CA ALA A 168 2.88 -8.80 6.35
C ALA A 168 2.55 -7.52 7.14
N ASN A 169 3.44 -6.53 7.13
CA ASN A 169 3.20 -5.26 7.81
C ASN A 169 2.10 -4.42 7.12
N ARG A 170 1.94 -4.53 5.79
CA ARG A 170 0.86 -3.87 5.04
C ARG A 170 -0.48 -4.49 5.41
N LEU A 171 -0.56 -5.82 5.53
CA LEU A 171 -1.76 -6.50 6.02
C LEU A 171 -2.11 -6.08 7.46
N ALA A 172 -1.11 -5.90 8.32
CA ALA A 172 -1.35 -5.46 9.69
C ALA A 172 -1.95 -4.04 9.74
N HIS A 173 -1.49 -3.12 8.89
CA HIS A 173 -2.06 -1.77 8.82
C HIS A 173 -3.43 -1.75 8.16
N LEU A 174 -3.66 -2.61 7.16
CA LEU A 174 -4.99 -2.80 6.58
C LEU A 174 -5.99 -3.33 7.61
N TYR A 175 -5.55 -4.28 8.46
CA TYR A 175 -6.33 -4.78 9.60
C TYR A 175 -6.61 -3.67 10.62
N PHE A 176 -5.60 -2.87 10.97
CA PHE A 176 -5.77 -1.74 11.88
C PHE A 176 -6.87 -0.80 11.38
N LEU A 177 -6.80 -0.36 10.12
CA LEU A 177 -7.78 0.57 9.56
C LEU A 177 -9.19 -0.04 9.55
N ASN A 178 -9.35 -1.26 9.02
CA ASN A 178 -10.68 -1.85 8.82
C ASN A 178 -11.32 -2.42 10.08
N VAL A 179 -10.52 -2.96 11.02
CA VAL A 179 -11.05 -3.72 12.16
C VAL A 179 -10.92 -2.95 13.47
N ILE A 180 -9.76 -2.32 13.71
CA ILE A 180 -9.52 -1.58 14.96
C ILE A 180 -10.12 -0.17 14.89
N ALA A 181 -9.85 0.55 13.80
CA ALA A 181 -10.30 1.92 13.58
C ALA A 181 -11.66 2.03 12.87
N GLN A 182 -12.16 0.91 12.32
CA GLN A 182 -13.44 0.82 11.61
C GLN A 182 -13.58 1.78 10.40
N ILE A 183 -12.46 2.08 9.74
CA ILE A 183 -12.42 2.84 8.49
C ILE A 183 -12.40 1.88 7.31
N SER A 184 -13.23 2.16 6.31
CA SER A 184 -13.19 1.40 5.06
C SER A 184 -11.88 1.67 4.31
N ALA A 185 -10.97 0.70 4.29
CA ALA A 185 -9.66 0.86 3.67
C ALA A 185 -9.35 -0.26 2.67
N TRP A 186 -8.67 0.07 1.56
CA TRP A 186 -8.20 -0.90 0.57
C TRP A 186 -6.68 -0.80 0.40
N MET A 187 -6.01 -1.94 0.42
CA MET A 187 -4.59 -2.06 0.10
C MET A 187 -4.44 -2.40 -1.38
N VAL A 188 -3.83 -1.49 -2.14
CA VAL A 188 -3.47 -1.72 -3.54
C VAL A 188 -2.00 -2.08 -3.60
N PHE A 189 -1.70 -3.29 -4.08
CA PHE A 189 -0.37 -3.63 -4.55
C PHE A 189 -0.32 -3.37 -6.05
N LEU A 190 0.39 -2.31 -6.43
CA LEU A 190 0.58 -1.89 -7.81
C LEU A 190 1.88 -2.49 -8.37
N TYR A 191 1.77 -3.29 -9.41
CA TYR A 191 2.88 -3.95 -10.06
C TYR A 191 3.10 -3.36 -11.46
N PHE A 192 4.27 -2.78 -11.67
CA PHE A 192 4.63 -2.25 -12.98
C PHE A 192 5.15 -3.37 -13.89
N VAL A 193 4.68 -3.36 -15.13
CA VAL A 193 5.00 -4.35 -16.17
C VAL A 193 5.86 -3.69 -17.24
N GLY A 194 6.96 -4.35 -17.61
CA GLY A 194 7.87 -3.88 -18.66
C GLY A 194 8.91 -2.86 -18.20
N ASP A 195 9.22 -2.76 -16.91
CA ASP A 195 10.28 -1.89 -16.40
C ASP A 195 11.67 -2.47 -16.68
N VAL A 196 12.12 -2.35 -17.94
CA VAL A 196 13.41 -2.90 -18.40
C VAL A 196 14.60 -2.33 -17.62
N GLU A 197 14.54 -1.07 -17.17
CA GLU A 197 15.63 -0.44 -16.41
C GLU A 197 15.84 -1.13 -15.04
N GLN A 198 14.76 -1.65 -14.43
CA GLN A 198 14.82 -2.38 -13.17
C GLN A 198 14.96 -3.89 -13.34
N ASN A 199 15.11 -4.39 -14.57
CA ASN A 199 14.97 -5.82 -14.89
C ASN A 199 13.64 -6.39 -14.36
N GLY A 200 12.57 -5.60 -14.49
CA GLY A 200 11.23 -5.96 -14.06
C GLY A 200 10.57 -7.02 -14.94
N PRO A 201 9.50 -7.67 -14.45
CA PRO A 201 8.72 -8.61 -15.24
C PRO A 201 8.16 -7.96 -16.52
N SER A 202 8.27 -8.67 -17.64
CA SER A 202 7.73 -8.21 -18.94
C SER A 202 6.23 -8.56 -19.07
N THR A 203 5.88 -9.65 -18.40
CA THR A 203 4.59 -10.29 -18.18
C THR A 203 3.67 -9.76 -17.08
N VAL A 204 2.34 -9.77 -17.24
CA VAL A 204 1.45 -9.95 -16.06
C VAL A 204 1.57 -11.38 -15.51
N ILE A 205 1.73 -12.38 -16.40
CA ILE A 205 1.84 -13.80 -16.01
C ILE A 205 3.10 -14.05 -15.19
N ASP A 206 4.19 -13.38 -15.55
CA ASP A 206 5.46 -13.42 -14.83
C ASP A 206 5.25 -12.99 -13.37
N TRP A 207 4.57 -11.84 -13.14
CA TRP A 207 4.22 -11.39 -11.80
C TRP A 207 3.36 -12.41 -11.04
N LEU A 208 2.30 -12.94 -11.66
CA LEU A 208 1.38 -13.84 -10.98
C LEU A 208 2.08 -15.10 -10.46
N THR A 209 3.02 -15.65 -11.23
CA THR A 209 3.79 -16.83 -10.86
C THR A 209 4.57 -16.62 -9.56
N ASP A 210 5.23 -15.47 -9.42
CA ASP A 210 5.98 -15.13 -8.22
C ASP A 210 5.06 -14.78 -7.04
N LEU A 211 3.99 -14.01 -7.29
CA LEU A 211 3.05 -13.58 -6.24
C LEU A 211 2.31 -14.76 -5.59
N ASP A 212 1.97 -15.80 -6.36
CA ASP A 212 1.37 -17.03 -5.82
C ASP A 212 2.35 -17.75 -4.89
N GLY A 213 3.63 -17.81 -5.26
CA GLY A 213 4.69 -18.33 -4.40
C GLY A 213 4.79 -17.56 -3.07
N ILE A 214 4.69 -16.23 -3.12
CA ILE A 214 4.76 -15.35 -1.95
C ILE A 214 3.55 -15.55 -1.02
N ARG A 215 2.33 -15.60 -1.59
CA ARG A 215 1.10 -15.86 -0.81
C ARG A 215 1.14 -17.21 -0.11
N ASN A 216 1.65 -18.24 -0.79
CA ASN A 216 1.84 -19.57 -0.23
C ASN A 216 2.85 -19.55 0.93
N LYS A 217 4.00 -18.88 0.78
CA LYS A 217 4.99 -18.73 1.86
C LYS A 217 4.46 -17.94 3.06
N LEU A 218 3.61 -16.94 2.82
CA LEU A 218 2.91 -16.20 3.88
C LEU A 218 1.80 -17.02 4.56
N GLY A 219 1.40 -18.15 3.97
CA GLY A 219 0.33 -19.01 4.50
C GLY A 219 -1.05 -18.38 4.46
N LEU A 220 -1.27 -17.41 3.56
CA LEU A 220 -2.55 -16.71 3.41
C LEU A 220 -3.59 -17.66 2.78
N PRO A 221 -4.74 -17.88 3.43
CA PRO A 221 -5.84 -18.60 2.81
C PRO A 221 -6.39 -17.84 1.59
N GLN A 222 -6.97 -18.56 0.64
CA GLN A 222 -7.61 -17.96 -0.55
C GLN A 222 -8.71 -16.97 -0.19
N HIS A 223 -9.47 -17.29 0.86
CA HIS A 223 -10.51 -16.42 1.43
C HIS A 223 -10.18 -16.13 2.89
N HIS A 224 -10.16 -14.85 3.23
CA HIS A 224 -9.88 -14.37 4.57
C HIS A 224 -10.55 -13.01 4.77
N LEU A 225 -10.66 -12.52 6.01
CA LEU A 225 -11.40 -11.29 6.34
C LEU A 225 -11.07 -10.07 5.46
N LEU A 226 -9.82 -9.94 5.02
CA LEU A 226 -9.34 -8.81 4.22
C LEU A 226 -9.25 -9.08 2.70
N ASP A 227 -9.74 -10.22 2.19
CA ASP A 227 -9.48 -10.66 0.81
C ASP A 227 -10.03 -9.68 -0.23
N GLN A 228 -11.26 -9.21 -0.02
CA GLN A 228 -11.88 -8.18 -0.85
C GLN A 228 -11.27 -6.79 -0.67
N ARG A 229 -10.41 -6.59 0.33
CA ARG A 229 -9.76 -5.31 0.65
C ARG A 229 -8.31 -5.26 0.15
N VAL A 230 -7.75 -6.39 -0.29
CA VAL A 230 -6.42 -6.49 -0.90
C VAL A 230 -6.60 -6.57 -2.42
N VAL A 231 -6.02 -5.62 -3.15
CA VAL A 231 -6.21 -5.46 -4.58
C VAL A 231 -4.85 -5.53 -5.27
N SER A 232 -4.70 -6.44 -6.23
CA SER A 232 -3.54 -6.49 -7.11
C SER A 232 -3.87 -5.74 -8.41
N VAL A 233 -3.05 -4.75 -8.74
CA VAL A 233 -3.19 -3.95 -9.96
C VAL A 233 -1.92 -4.07 -10.77
N PHE A 234 -2.05 -4.29 -12.08
CA PHE A 234 -0.93 -4.37 -13.00
C PHE A 234 -1.01 -3.20 -13.97
N ALA A 235 0.07 -2.42 -14.06
CA ALA A 235 0.15 -1.27 -14.95
C ALA A 235 1.39 -1.36 -15.83
N PRO A 236 1.29 -1.18 -17.17
CA PRO A 236 2.48 -1.03 -18.00
C PRO A 236 3.25 0.24 -17.60
N VAL A 237 4.58 0.18 -17.67
CA VAL A 237 5.38 1.41 -17.62
C VAL A 237 5.03 2.32 -18.79
N ARG A 238 5.00 3.63 -18.55
CA ARG A 238 4.76 4.65 -19.57
C ARG A 238 6.06 5.39 -19.83
N GLY A 239 6.45 5.47 -21.11
CA GLY A 239 7.61 6.25 -21.56
C GLY A 239 7.31 7.74 -21.67
#